data_AF-J8A727-F1
#
_entry.id   AF-J8A727-F1
#
_cell.length_a   1.000
_cell.length_b   1.000
_cell.length_c   1.000
_cell.angle_alpha   90.00
_cell.angle_beta   90.00
_cell.angle_gamma   90.00
#
_symmetry.space_group_name_H-M   'P 1'
#
loop_
_entity.id
_entity.type
_entity.pdbx_description
1 polymer ?
#
loop_
_entity_poly.entity_id
_entity_poly.type
_entity_poly.pdbx_seq_one_letter_code
_entity_poly.pdbx_strand_id
1 'polypeptide(L)' 'PISKIQAYRQLQKAGDFANVESIGTHTMRKTFGYWFYKQTKDVAMLQDILNHSTPQITLKYIGINKEEKDNVLDTFSI' A
#
# COMPACT_ATOMS: atom_id res chain seq x y z
N PRO A 1 19.01 -7.47 -15.98
CA PRO A 1 17.76 -6.92 -15.39
C PRO A 1 16.54 -7.76 -15.84
N ILE A 2 15.66 -8.13 -14.92
CA ILE A 2 14.39 -8.78 -15.28
C ILE A 2 13.40 -7.73 -15.80
N SER A 3 12.52 -8.10 -16.73
CA SER A 3 11.47 -7.19 -17.20
C SER A 3 10.38 -7.03 -16.14
N LYS A 4 9.69 -5.88 -16.13
CA LYS A 4 8.54 -5.63 -15.24
C LYS A 4 7.45 -6.69 -15.43
N ILE A 5 7.26 -7.15 -16.67
CA ILE A 5 6.31 -8.21 -17.03
C ILE A 5 6.74 -9.54 -16.38
N GLN A 6 8.02 -9.88 -16.44
CA GLN A 6 8.51 -11.12 -15.83
C GLN A 6 8.37 -11.07 -14.30
N ALA A 7 8.70 -9.94 -13.67
CA ALA A 7 8.47 -9.76 -12.24
C ALA A 7 6.98 -9.90 -11.88
N TYR A 8 6.09 -9.28 -12.63
CA TYR A 8 4.64 -9.41 -12.46
C TYR A 8 4.16 -10.88 -12.56
N ARG A 9 4.62 -11.62 -13.57
CA ARG A 9 4.26 -13.04 -13.75
C ARG A 9 4.71 -13.91 -12.58
N GLN A 10 5.90 -13.67 -12.03
CA GLN A 10 6.37 -14.42 -10.85
C GLN A 10 5.54 -14.07 -9.61
N LEU A 11 5.16 -12.80 -9.45
CA LEU A 11 4.28 -12.37 -8.35
C LEU A 11 2.89 -12.99 -8.46
N GLN A 12 2.32 -13.08 -9.65
CA GLN A 12 1.03 -13.74 -9.88
C GLN A 12 1.09 -15.22 -9.49
N LYS A 13 2.10 -15.96 -9.94
CA LYS A 13 2.32 -17.36 -9.54
C LYS A 13 2.46 -17.53 -8.02
N ALA A 14 3.17 -16.61 -7.37
CA ALA A 14 3.30 -16.63 -5.92
C ALA A 14 1.96 -16.32 -5.22
N GLY A 15 1.15 -15.42 -5.79
CA GLY A 15 -0.22 -15.15 -5.35
C GLY A 15 -1.11 -16.37 -5.45
N ASP A 16 -1.12 -17.03 -6.61
CA ASP A 16 -1.89 -18.26 -6.84
C ASP A 16 -1.50 -19.36 -5.83
N PHE A 17 -0.20 -19.54 -5.60
CA PHE A 17 0.32 -20.50 -4.62
C PHE A 17 -0.09 -20.17 -3.18
N ALA A 18 -0.08 -18.89 -2.81
CA ALA A 18 -0.44 -18.41 -1.48
C ALA A 18 -1.96 -18.21 -1.29
N ASN A 19 -2.77 -18.47 -2.33
CA ASN A 19 -4.19 -18.15 -2.38
C ASN A 19 -4.49 -16.66 -2.06
N VAL A 20 -3.66 -15.77 -2.61
CA VAL A 20 -3.78 -14.31 -2.48
C VAL A 20 -4.06 -13.71 -3.85
N GLU A 21 -5.24 -13.11 -3.99
CA GLU A 21 -5.66 -12.42 -5.21
C GLU A 21 -5.08 -10.99 -5.30
N SER A 22 -5.15 -10.41 -6.49
CA SER A 22 -4.84 -8.98 -6.72
C SER A 22 -3.42 -8.53 -6.32
N ILE A 23 -2.44 -9.42 -6.42
CA ILE A 23 -1.01 -9.10 -6.16
C ILE A 23 -0.32 -8.48 -7.40
N GLY A 24 0.14 -7.26 -7.28
CA GLY A 24 0.91 -6.55 -8.31
C GLY A 24 2.33 -6.23 -7.85
N THR A 25 3.11 -5.65 -8.76
CA THR A 25 4.51 -5.22 -8.49
C THR A 25 4.63 -4.19 -7.37
N HIS A 26 3.57 -3.43 -7.11
CA HIS A 26 3.53 -2.44 -6.04
C HIS A 26 2.80 -2.91 -4.78
N THR A 27 2.12 -4.07 -4.79
CA THR A 27 1.27 -4.50 -3.67
C THR A 27 2.10 -4.64 -2.40
N MET A 28 3.22 -5.35 -2.43
CA MET A 28 4.09 -5.51 -1.25
C MET A 28 4.59 -4.17 -0.68
N ARG A 29 4.96 -3.22 -1.55
CA ARG A 29 5.42 -1.89 -1.12
C ARG A 29 4.31 -1.11 -0.42
N LYS A 30 3.08 -1.17 -0.95
CA LYS A 30 1.90 -0.56 -0.31
C LYS A 30 1.56 -1.24 1.01
N THR A 31 1.56 -2.57 1.04
CA THR A 31 1.28 -3.36 2.25
C THR A 31 2.28 -3.06 3.36
N PHE A 32 3.58 -3.00 3.05
CA PHE A 32 4.60 -2.56 4.01
C PHE A 32 4.28 -1.17 4.56
N GLY A 33 4.06 -0.19 3.69
CA GLY A 33 3.81 1.18 4.13
C GLY A 33 2.52 1.33 4.94
N TYR A 34 1.48 0.59 4.59
CA TYR A 34 0.23 0.53 5.35
C TYR A 34 0.46 0.08 6.79
N TRP A 35 1.10 -1.08 6.98
CA TRP A 35 1.34 -1.65 8.31
C TRP A 35 2.34 -0.83 9.11
N PHE A 36 3.41 -0.34 8.46
CA PHE A 36 4.38 0.55 9.10
C PHE A 36 3.67 1.78 9.68
N TYR A 37 2.83 2.45 8.89
CA TYR A 37 2.10 3.64 9.36
C TYR A 37 1.06 3.28 10.43
N LYS A 38 0.34 2.16 10.31
CA LYS A 38 -0.63 1.74 11.34
C LYS A 38 0.04 1.49 12.69
N GLN A 39 1.26 0.95 12.71
CA GLN A 39 2.03 0.68 13.93
C GLN A 39 2.72 1.91 14.51
N THR A 40 3.36 2.74 13.68
CA THR A 40 4.23 3.84 14.13
C THR A 40 3.55 5.20 14.12
N LYS A 41 2.56 5.39 13.23
CA LYS A 41 1.98 6.69 12.87
C LYS A 41 3.02 7.72 12.37
N ASP A 42 4.23 7.28 12.01
CA ASP A 42 5.29 8.16 11.53
C ASP A 42 5.29 8.24 10.00
N VAL A 43 4.56 9.23 9.47
CA VAL A 43 4.48 9.47 8.02
C VAL A 43 5.77 10.07 7.45
N ALA A 44 6.57 10.79 8.25
CA ALA A 44 7.78 11.45 7.80
C ALA A 44 8.87 10.42 7.51
N MET A 45 9.08 9.48 8.44
CA MET A 45 9.98 8.35 8.23
C MET A 45 9.51 7.47 7.08
N LEU A 46 8.20 7.19 6.99
CA LEU A 46 7.69 6.38 5.90
C LEU A 46 7.83 7.08 4.53
N GLN A 47 7.68 8.40 4.47
CA GLN A 47 7.92 9.18 3.26
C GLN A 47 9.37 9.04 2.79
N ASP A 48 10.33 9.12 3.70
CA ASP A 48 11.75 8.96 3.39
C ASP A 48 12.06 7.54 2.88
N ILE A 49 11.59 6.51 3.60
CA ILE A 49 11.71 5.10 3.18
C ILE A 49 11.09 4.86 1.79
N LEU A 50 9.93 5.48 1.52
CA LEU A 50 9.23 5.33 0.25
C LEU A 50 9.71 6.32 -0.83
N ASN A 51 10.65 7.20 -0.51
CA ASN A 51 11.18 8.24 -1.40
C ASN A 51 10.05 9.03 -2.11
N HIS A 52 9.05 9.46 -1.35
CA HIS A 52 7.97 10.31 -1.86
C HIS A 52 8.26 11.78 -1.57
N SER A 53 7.77 12.68 -2.42
CA SER A 53 8.02 14.12 -2.26
C SER A 53 7.21 14.77 -1.14
N THR A 54 6.07 14.19 -0.75
CA THR A 54 5.23 14.73 0.33
C THR A 54 4.58 13.62 1.16
N PRO A 55 4.22 13.89 2.43
CA PRO A 55 3.50 12.93 3.27
C PRO A 55 2.15 12.54 2.68
N GLN A 56 1.47 13.47 2.01
CA GLN A 56 0.17 13.23 1.40
C GLN A 56 0.22 12.21 0.25
N ILE A 57 1.31 12.20 -0.53
CA ILE A 57 1.54 11.16 -1.53
C ILE A 57 1.70 9.81 -0.85
N THR A 58 2.43 9.74 0.26
CA THR A 58 2.60 8.52 1.06
C THR A 58 1.26 8.00 1.56
N LEU A 59 0.46 8.81 2.26
CA LEU A 59 -0.84 8.40 2.81
C LEU A 59 -1.82 7.93 1.72
N LYS A 60 -1.85 8.63 0.57
CA LYS A 60 -2.64 8.21 -0.59
C LYS A 60 -2.13 6.90 -1.19
N TYR A 61 -0.81 6.72 -1.30
CA TYR A 61 -0.19 5.53 -1.87
C TYR A 61 -0.51 4.26 -1.09
N ILE A 62 -0.50 4.35 0.25
CA ILE A 62 -0.77 3.22 1.16
C ILE A 62 -2.26 3.02 1.47
N GLY A 63 -3.14 3.93 1.02
CA GLY A 63 -4.60 3.78 1.14
C GLY A 63 -5.22 4.28 2.45
N ILE A 64 -4.45 4.88 3.37
CA ILE A 64 -4.95 5.40 4.65
C ILE A 64 -6.02 6.49 4.45
N ASN A 65 -5.79 7.42 3.51
CA ASN A 65 -6.76 8.48 3.23
C ASN A 65 -8.12 7.96 2.76
N LYS A 66 -8.16 6.76 2.16
CA LYS A 66 -9.43 6.15 1.75
C LYS A 66 -10.12 5.55 2.97
N GLU A 67 -9.40 4.74 3.75
CA GLU A 67 -9.89 4.12 4.98
C GLU A 67 -10.47 5.16 5.95
N GLU A 68 -9.75 6.27 6.20
CA GLU A 68 -10.21 7.33 7.09
C GLU A 68 -11.49 8.01 6.60
N LYS A 69 -11.62 8.23 5.29
CA LYS A 69 -12.84 8.82 4.71
C LYS A 69 -14.02 7.87 4.81
N ASP A 70 -13.81 6.61 4.46
CA ASP A 70 -14.86 5.59 4.52
C ASP A 70 -15.38 5.45 5.97
N ASN A 71 -14.47 5.40 6.96
CA ASN A 71 -14.84 5.36 8.39
C ASN A 71 -15.66 6.59 8.85
N VAL A 72 -15.30 7.79 8.38
CA VAL A 72 -16.03 9.02 8.72
C VAL A 72 -17.42 9.01 8.09
N LEU A 73 -17.55 8.57 6.84
CA LEU A 73 -18.83 8.47 6.15
C LEU A 73 -19.76 7.45 6.80
N ASP A 74 -19.24 6.29 7.21
CA ASP A 74 -20.01 5.28 7.93
C ASP A 74 -20.56 5.82 9.26
N THR A 75 -19.75 6.61 9.97
CA THR A 75 -20.15 7.25 11.24
C THR A 75 -21.13 8.42 11.02
N PHE A 76 -21.01 9.15 9.92
CA PHE A 76 -21.85 10.29 9.55
C PHE A 76 -23.21 9.87 8.94
N SER A 77 -23.78 8.76 9.41
CA SER A 77 -25.10 8.31 8.97
C SER A 77 -26.19 9.07 9.73
N ILE A 78 -26.94 9.93 9.04
CA ILE A 78 -28.15 10.65 9.52
C ILE A 78 -29.38 10.08 8.83
#